data_AF-A0A8K0GDU6-F1
#
_entry.id   AF-A0A8K0GDU6-F1
#
_cell.length_a   1.000
_cell.length_b   1.000
_cell.length_c   1.000
_cell.angle_alpha   90.00
_cell.angle_beta   90.00
_cell.angle_gamma   90.00
#
_symmetry.space_group_name_H-M   'P 1'
#
loop_
_entity.id
_entity.type
_entity.pdbx_description
1 polymer ?
#
loop_
_entity_poly.entity_id
_entity_poly.type
_entity_poly.pdbx_seq_one_letter_code
_entity_poly.pdbx_strand_id
1 'polypeptide(L)'
;RSIQIKLRYTVFFVTLALQLSFYCIPANYIADEALAVARAIYFSKWYSHHFPCLKVPLLLMMQNAQRGITIKAGGLVAINTETFVN
;
A
#
# COMPACT_ATOMS: atom_id res chain seq x y z
N ARG A 1 -7.45 11.95 39.62
CA ARG A 1 -6.81 10.70 39.12
C ARG A 1 -7.30 10.28 37.73
N SER A 2 -8.60 10.37 37.41
CA SER A 2 -9.16 9.96 36.10
C SER A 2 -8.65 10.77 34.88
N ILE A 3 -8.41 12.07 35.03
CA ILE A 3 -7.86 12.95 33.96
C ILE A 3 -6.48 12.52 33.47
N GLN A 4 -5.59 12.10 34.38
CA GLN A 4 -4.23 11.66 34.03
C GLN A 4 -4.23 10.39 33.17
N ILE A 5 -5.22 9.51 33.40
CA ILE A 5 -5.39 8.26 32.65
C ILE A 5 -5.86 8.58 31.23
N LYS A 6 -6.88 9.44 31.08
CA LYS A 6 -7.37 9.88 29.77
C LYS A 6 -6.27 10.51 28.93
N LEU A 7 -5.49 11.43 29.52
CA LEU A 7 -4.38 12.10 28.86
C LEU A 7 -3.35 11.10 28.30
N ARG A 8 -2.93 10.11 29.11
CA ARG A 8 -1.97 9.08 28.69
C ARG A 8 -2.48 8.25 27.52
N TYR A 9 -3.74 7.82 27.55
CA TYR A 9 -4.32 7.05 26.46
C TYR A 9 -4.44 7.88 25.17
N THR A 10 -4.83 9.15 25.27
CA THR A 10 -4.90 10.03 24.10
C THR A 10 -3.53 10.25 23.47
N VAL A 11 -2.50 10.54 24.28
CA VAL A 11 -1.13 10.70 23.77
C VAL A 11 -0.65 9.42 23.09
N PHE A 12 -0.88 8.25 23.70
CA PHE A 12 -0.50 6.97 23.11
C PHE A 12 -1.18 6.72 21.76
N PHE A 13 -2.49 6.98 21.67
CA PHE A 13 -3.25 6.83 20.44
C PHE A 13 -2.75 7.77 19.33
N VAL A 14 -2.46 9.03 19.67
CA VAL A 14 -1.91 10.01 18.72
C VAL A 14 -0.52 9.59 18.24
N THR A 15 0.36 9.12 19.13
CA THR A 15 1.69 8.65 18.72
C THR A 15 1.61 7.43 17.79
N LEU A 16 0.68 6.50 18.05
CA LEU A 16 0.48 5.33 17.20
C LEU A 16 -0.06 5.72 15.82
N ALA A 17 -1.06 6.61 15.77
CA ALA A 17 -1.62 7.15 14.54
C ALA A 17 -0.56 7.85 13.68
N LEU A 18 0.28 8.67 14.32
CA LEU A 18 1.39 9.35 13.65
C LEU A 18 2.40 8.34 13.06
N GLN A 19 2.80 7.35 13.85
CA GLN A 19 3.78 6.35 13.43
C GLN A 19 3.25 5.50 12.26
N LEU A 20 1.97 5.15 12.27
CA LEU A 20 1.32 4.45 11.15
C LEU A 20 1.23 5.32 9.89
N SER A 21 0.94 6.61 10.04
CA SER A 21 0.86 7.55 8.91
C SER A 21 2.20 7.68 8.19
N PHE A 22 3.31 7.77 8.94
CA PHE A 22 4.65 7.82 8.35
C PHE A 22 5.01 6.57 7.54
N TYR A 23 4.46 5.41 7.90
CA TYR A 23 4.72 4.16 7.19
C TYR A 23 3.78 3.97 5.98
N CYS A 24 2.51 4.38 6.10
CA CYS A 24 1.50 4.13 5.06
C CYS A 24 1.62 5.07 3.86
N ILE A 25 2.00 6.33 4.05
CA ILE A 25 2.14 7.30 2.94
C ILE A 25 3.12 6.81 1.86
N PRO A 26 4.39 6.47 2.17
CA PRO A 26 5.32 5.98 1.17
C PRO A 26 4.91 4.60 0.62
N ALA A 27 4.32 3.73 1.44
CA ALA A 27 3.83 2.43 0.99
C ALA A 27 2.72 2.57 -0.07
N ASN A 28 1.76 3.49 0.14
CA ASN A 28 0.72 3.79 -0.84
C ASN A 28 1.29 4.42 -2.11
N TYR A 29 2.25 5.35 -1.98
CA TYR A 29 2.92 5.95 -3.14
C TYR A 29 3.61 4.90 -4.02
N ILE A 30 4.40 4.00 -3.40
CA ILE A 30 5.08 2.93 -4.12
C ILE A 30 4.07 1.95 -4.76
N ALA A 31 2.95 1.68 -4.08
CA ALA A 31 1.92 0.81 -4.61
C ALA A 31 1.23 1.41 -5.85
N ASP A 32 0.93 2.71 -5.86
CA ASP A 32 0.33 3.37 -7.02
C ASP A 32 1.31 3.44 -8.21
N GLU A 33 2.57 3.77 -7.94
CA GLU A 33 3.64 3.72 -8.95
C GLU A 33 3.82 2.31 -9.52
N ALA A 34 3.78 1.26 -8.69
CA ALA A 34 3.85 -0.12 -9.16
C ALA A 34 2.66 -0.49 -10.07
N LEU A 35 1.45 0.00 -9.77
CA LEU A 35 0.28 -0.16 -10.64
C LEU A 35 0.43 0.60 -11.96
N ALA A 36 1.01 1.80 -11.94
CA ALA A 36 1.32 2.56 -13.15
C ALA A 36 2.30 1.80 -14.06
N VAL A 37 3.36 1.23 -13.50
CA VAL A 37 4.30 0.37 -14.23
C VAL A 37 3.61 -0.87 -14.81
N ALA A 38 2.79 -1.56 -14.03
CA ALA A 38 2.04 -2.72 -14.53
C ALA A 38 1.10 -2.38 -15.69
N ARG A 39 0.43 -1.21 -15.63
CA ARG A 39 -0.38 -0.68 -16.74
C ARG A 39 0.49 -0.40 -17.97
N ALA A 40 1.62 0.28 -17.81
CA ALA A 40 2.53 0.58 -18.92
C ALA A 40 3.03 -0.69 -19.61
N ILE A 41 3.39 -1.72 -18.83
CA ILE A 41 3.76 -3.02 -19.39
C ILE A 41 2.57 -3.66 -20.11
N TYR A 42 1.35 -3.60 -19.58
CA TYR A 42 0.17 -4.16 -20.26
C TYR A 42 -0.05 -3.52 -21.65
N PHE A 43 0.11 -2.20 -21.75
CA PHE A 43 -0.01 -1.46 -23.00
C PHE A 43 1.18 -1.64 -23.96
N SER A 44 2.32 -2.17 -23.52
CA SER A 44 3.52 -2.36 -24.35
C SER A 44 3.42 -3.50 -25.37
N LYS A 45 2.29 -4.22 -25.44
CA LYS A 45 2.03 -5.34 -26.37
C LYS A 45 3.09 -6.46 -26.30
N TRP A 46 3.72 -6.67 -25.15
CA TRP A 46 4.74 -7.72 -24.91
C TRP A 46 4.27 -9.13 -25.32
N TYR A 47 2.97 -9.40 -25.29
CA TYR A 47 2.37 -10.67 -25.70
C TYR A 47 2.47 -10.91 -27.22
N SER A 48 2.55 -9.84 -28.02
CA SER A 48 2.65 -9.89 -29.48
C SER A 48 4.07 -10.18 -29.97
N HIS A 49 5.08 -10.08 -29.11
CA HIS A 49 6.46 -10.44 -29.43
C HIS A 49 6.84 -11.81 -28.85
N HIS A 50 7.60 -12.58 -29.63
CA HIS A 50 8.13 -13.89 -29.23
C HIS A 50 9.37 -13.74 -28.33
N PHE A 51 9.17 -13.24 -27.11
CA PHE A 51 10.19 -13.22 -26.07
C PHE A 51 9.79 -14.13 -24.89
N PRO A 52 9.86 -15.47 -25.03
CA PRO A 52 9.40 -16.41 -24.00
C PRO A 52 10.06 -16.19 -22.63
N CYS A 53 11.34 -15.77 -22.61
CA CYS A 53 12.07 -15.48 -21.36
C CYS A 53 11.54 -14.26 -20.60
N LEU A 54 10.91 -13.30 -21.29
CA LEU A 54 10.39 -12.06 -20.69
C LEU A 54 8.92 -12.19 -20.27
N LYS A 55 8.16 -13.15 -20.81
CA LYS A 55 6.73 -13.31 -20.50
C LYS A 55 6.46 -13.63 -19.02
N VAL A 56 7.20 -14.59 -18.46
CA VAL A 56 7.06 -15.05 -17.07
C VAL A 56 7.37 -13.94 -16.06
N PRO A 57 8.53 -13.25 -16.12
CA PRO A 57 8.82 -12.18 -15.16
C PRO A 57 7.88 -10.99 -15.27
N LEU A 58 7.41 -10.62 -16.48
CA LEU A 58 6.45 -9.52 -16.66
C LEU A 58 5.07 -9.86 -16.06
N LEU A 59 4.59 -11.09 -16.25
CA LEU A 59 3.34 -11.57 -15.64
C LEU A 59 3.43 -11.56 -14.11
N LEU A 60 4.54 -12.04 -13.55
CA LEU A 60 4.78 -11.99 -12.11
C LEU A 60 4.83 -10.55 -11.60
N MET A 61 5.50 -9.64 -12.30
CA MET A 61 5.58 -8.25 -11.91
C MET A 61 4.20 -7.56 -11.93
N MET A 62 3.37 -7.84 -12.93
CA MET A 62 1.97 -7.38 -12.98
C MET A 62 1.12 -7.95 -11.84
N GLN A 63 1.21 -9.26 -11.58
CA GLN A 63 0.46 -9.89 -10.49
C GLN A 63 0.86 -9.34 -9.13
N ASN A 64 2.15 -9.08 -8.90
CA ASN A 64 2.64 -8.50 -7.66
C ASN A 64 2.23 -7.03 -7.51
N ALA A 65 2.24 -6.24 -8.59
CA ALA A 65 1.74 -4.87 -8.56
C ALA A 65 0.23 -4.78 -8.29
N GLN A 66 -0.56 -5.75 -8.78
CA GLN A 66 -2.01 -5.83 -8.54
C GLN A 66 -2.36 -6.34 -7.14
N ARG A 67 -1.45 -7.08 -6.50
CA ARG A 67 -1.54 -7.41 -5.06
C ARG A 67 -1.23 -6.16 -4.26
N GLY A 68 -2.20 -5.25 -4.20
CA GLY A 68 -2.08 -4.01 -3.45
C GLY A 68 -1.51 -4.26 -2.07
N ILE A 69 -0.42 -3.56 -1.74
CA ILE A 69 0.20 -3.60 -0.42
C ILE A 69 -0.74 -2.86 0.53
N THR A 70 -1.80 -3.54 0.96
CA THR A 70 -2.73 -3.00 1.94
C THR A 70 -2.18 -3.33 3.30
N ILE A 71 -1.52 -2.37 3.92
CA ILE A 71 -1.14 -2.47 5.33
C ILE A 71 -2.46 -2.44 6.12
N LYS A 72 -2.92 -3.63 6.52
CA LYS A 72 -4.15 -3.78 7.29
C LYS A 72 -3.84 -3.55 8.77
N ALA A 73 -4.49 -2.60 9.42
CA ALA A 73 -4.50 -2.53 10.89
C ALA A 73 -5.15 -3.82 11.42
N GLY A 74 -4.36 -4.70 12.03
CA GLY A 74 -4.86 -5.93 12.66
C GLY A 74 -5.59 -6.91 11.72
N GLY A 75 -5.39 -6.83 10.40
CA GLY A 75 -6.06 -7.69 9.41
C GLY A 75 -7.52 -7.32 9.10
N LEU A 76 -8.10 -6.34 9.78
CA LEU A 76 -9.54 -6.00 9.71
C LEU A 76 -9.83 -4.74 8.89
N VAL A 77 -8.92 -3.76 8.88
CA VAL A 77 -9.13 -2.48 8.18
C VAL A 77 -7.91 -2.15 7.34
N ALA A 78 -8.11 -1.98 6.03
CA ALA A 78 -7.11 -1.38 5.16
C ALA A 78 -6.84 0.05 5.66
N ILE A 79 -5.65 0.31 6.20
CA ILE A 79 -5.25 1.68 6.52
C ILE A 79 -4.94 2.36 5.19
N ASN A 80 -5.97 2.85 4.51
CA ASN A 80 -5.80 3.77 3.38
C ASN A 80 -5.88 5.19 3.91
N THR A 81 -5.22 6.13 3.22
CA THR A 81 -5.29 7.56 3.54
C THR A 81 -6.74 8.05 3.55
N GLU A 82 -7.64 7.36 2.87
CA GLU A 82 -9.06 7.69 2.75
C GLU A 82 -9.89 7.35 4.01
N THR A 83 -9.47 6.37 4.83
CA THR A 83 -10.07 6.07 6.14
C THR A 83 -9.54 6.96 7.25
N PHE A 84 -8.42 7.64 7.05
CA PHE A 84 -7.92 8.63 8.00
C PHE A 84 -8.49 10.03 7.75
N VAL A 85 -9.03 10.28 6.55
CA VAL A 85 -9.53 11.59 6.10
C VAL A 85 -11.06 11.71 6.19
N ASN A 86 -11.80 10.59 6.21
CA ASN A 86 -13.26 10.54 6.42
C ASN A 86 -13.62 9.91 7.76
#